data_AF-A0AAN9GZZ2-F1
#
_entry.id   AF-A0AAN9GZZ2-F1
#
_cell.length_a   1.000
_cell.length_b   1.000
_cell.length_c   1.000
_cell.angle_alpha   90.00
_cell.angle_beta   90.00
_cell.angle_gamma   90.00
#
_symmetry.space_group_name_H-M   'P 1'
#
loop_
_entity.id
_entity.type
_entity.pdbx_description
1 polymer ?
#
loop_
_entity_poly.entity_id
_entity_poly.type
_entity_poly.pdbx_seq_one_letter_code
_entity_poly.pdbx_strand_id
1 'polypeptide(L)'
;MRRGTWIDGKKIKEVEWVNGHQLLTSACLPNHRSMNPCPVYERDSKTLFLFFVCVPNGVSEYEQIRSNKSQGRLCYVTSKDAGKTWSQTTDLTADVIGEQVKDWAPFAVGPGHGIQMKSGRLIIPAYAYRYTGKPDCTSCCCLSFCCFTPYALAFYNDDKGTTWKAGKQMSVESCECQMAEIIDDKGTSTLYCNARTRLGYRTEALSYNSGEDFDNVLTSNKLIETKTGCQGSVLSFLDQSSPPKTWLLYSHPSNPKKRVDLGLYLNKSPLDSSGWPDEPLLILHDGPSAYSDLVEFEPGHFACLLECGKEHENEEIAFLQFELPEKKL
;
A
#
# COMPACT_ATOMS: atom_id res chain seq x y z
N MET A 1 -5.75 7.27 15.95
CA MET A 1 -4.57 6.42 16.19
C MET A 1 -4.74 5.66 17.49
N ARG A 2 -4.57 4.34 17.47
CA ARG A 2 -4.47 3.50 18.69
C ARG A 2 -3.00 3.18 18.90
N ARG A 3 -2.55 3.11 20.15
CA ARG A 3 -1.14 2.80 20.49
C ARG A 3 -1.09 1.53 21.33
N GLY A 4 -0.09 0.71 21.06
CA GLY A 4 0.20 -0.49 21.84
C GLY A 4 1.65 -0.46 22.32
N THR A 5 1.91 -1.04 23.47
CA THR A 5 3.27 -1.26 23.99
C THR A 5 3.55 -2.75 24.05
N TRP A 6 4.70 -3.17 23.57
CA TRP A 6 5.18 -4.54 23.71
C TRP A 6 5.52 -4.81 25.17
N ILE A 7 4.97 -5.88 25.73
CA ILE A 7 5.36 -6.37 27.06
C ILE A 7 6.34 -7.53 26.87
N ASP A 8 7.62 -7.26 27.11
CA ASP A 8 8.65 -8.31 27.18
C ASP A 8 8.50 -9.09 28.49
N GLY A 9 7.76 -10.20 28.45
CA GLY A 9 7.52 -11.02 29.65
C GLY A 9 7.05 -12.46 29.44
N LYS A 10 6.75 -12.90 28.20
CA LYS A 10 6.28 -14.27 27.91
C LYS A 10 6.81 -14.76 26.55
N LYS A 11 6.71 -16.08 26.31
CA LYS A 11 7.03 -16.76 25.03
C LYS A 11 6.26 -16.20 23.82
N ILE A 12 5.15 -15.50 24.05
CA ILE A 12 4.38 -14.79 23.03
C ILE A 12 4.42 -13.31 23.43
N LYS A 13 4.88 -12.45 22.53
CA LYS A 13 4.93 -11.02 22.76
C LYS A 13 3.51 -10.45 22.76
N GLU A 14 2.97 -10.17 23.93
CA GLU A 14 1.65 -9.55 24.07
C GLU A 14 1.77 -8.03 23.86
N VAL A 15 0.81 -7.44 23.13
CA VAL A 15 0.69 -5.99 22.96
C VAL A 15 -0.37 -5.48 23.93
N GLU A 16 0.04 -4.63 24.87
CA GLU A 16 -0.89 -3.89 25.71
C GLU A 16 -1.34 -2.64 24.98
N TRP A 17 -2.62 -2.63 24.60
CA TRP A 17 -3.23 -1.51 23.91
C TRP A 17 -3.69 -0.43 24.89
N VAL A 18 -3.32 0.81 24.60
CA VAL A 18 -3.92 1.97 25.25
C VAL A 18 -5.42 1.98 24.97
N ASN A 19 -6.23 2.21 26.01
CA ASN A 19 -7.68 2.29 25.87
C ASN A 19 -8.09 3.49 25.00
N GLY A 20 -8.92 3.21 23.99
CA GLY A 20 -9.48 4.22 23.09
C GLY A 20 -8.55 4.64 21.96
N HIS A 21 -8.97 5.71 21.26
CA HIS A 21 -8.28 6.26 20.11
C HIS A 21 -7.86 7.71 20.38
N GLN A 22 -6.63 8.05 20.04
CA GLN A 22 -6.16 9.43 20.01
C GLN A 22 -6.45 10.04 18.64
N LEU A 23 -7.13 11.18 18.61
CA LEU A 23 -7.27 11.99 17.41
C LEU A 23 -5.92 12.61 17.07
N LEU A 24 -5.42 12.36 15.85
CA LEU A 24 -4.20 12.98 15.35
C LEU A 24 -4.55 14.30 14.65
N THR A 25 -4.69 15.37 15.42
CA THR A 25 -5.10 16.69 14.91
C THR A 25 -4.05 17.33 14.00
N SER A 26 -2.79 16.89 14.06
CA SER A 26 -1.73 17.42 13.23
C SER A 26 -1.70 16.85 11.81
N ALA A 27 -2.40 15.74 11.53
CA ALA A 27 -2.42 15.09 10.22
C ALA A 27 -3.64 15.51 9.40
N CYS A 28 -3.83 16.82 9.22
CA CYS A 28 -4.90 17.38 8.39
C CYS A 28 -4.53 18.76 7.85
N LEU A 29 -5.32 19.24 6.89
CA LEU A 29 -5.35 20.63 6.45
C LEU A 29 -6.70 21.25 6.82
N PRO A 30 -6.78 22.58 7.07
CA PRO A 30 -8.04 23.26 7.33
C PRO A 30 -9.07 23.01 6.21
N ASN A 31 -10.31 22.68 6.57
CA ASN A 31 -11.40 22.38 5.62
C ASN A 31 -11.15 21.17 4.70
N HIS A 32 -10.26 20.25 5.08
CA HIS A 32 -10.02 19.00 4.36
C HIS A 32 -10.27 17.78 5.25
N ARG A 33 -10.58 16.65 4.61
CA ARG A 33 -10.56 15.32 5.22
C ARG A 33 -9.27 14.61 4.83
N SER A 34 -8.64 13.92 5.79
CA SER A 34 -7.45 13.10 5.56
C SER A 34 -7.85 11.66 5.32
N MET A 35 -7.14 10.98 4.41
CA MET A 35 -7.40 9.58 4.04
C MET A 35 -6.11 8.89 3.58
N ASN A 36 -6.20 7.56 3.44
CA ASN A 36 -5.15 6.69 2.95
C ASN A 36 -3.80 6.89 3.66
N PRO A 37 -3.72 6.59 4.98
CA PRO A 37 -2.44 6.63 5.68
C PRO A 37 -1.45 5.64 5.06
N CYS A 38 -0.21 6.08 4.90
CA CYS A 38 0.91 5.29 4.37
C CYS A 38 2.19 5.66 5.13
N PRO A 39 2.50 4.98 6.26
CA PRO A 39 3.71 5.26 7.00
C PRO A 39 4.95 4.65 6.34
N VAL A 40 6.10 5.32 6.51
CA VAL A 40 7.43 4.78 6.19
C VAL A 40 8.41 5.19 7.29
N TYR A 41 9.29 4.28 7.67
CA TYR A 41 10.30 4.54 8.68
C TYR A 41 11.68 4.72 8.03
N GLU A 42 12.24 5.92 8.16
CA GLU A 42 13.59 6.25 7.72
C GLU A 42 14.58 5.85 8.84
N ARG A 43 15.33 4.77 8.60
CA ARG A 43 16.12 4.07 9.63
C ARG A 43 17.33 4.87 10.12
N ASP A 44 17.95 5.69 9.27
CA ASP A 44 19.17 6.40 9.64
C ASP A 44 18.90 7.55 10.61
N SER A 45 17.90 8.38 10.29
CA SER A 45 17.46 9.50 11.12
C SER A 45 16.46 9.09 12.20
N LYS A 46 15.98 7.84 12.17
CA LYS A 46 14.95 7.30 13.06
C LYS A 46 13.67 8.12 13.02
N THR A 47 13.28 8.53 11.80
CA THR A 47 12.10 9.37 11.58
C THR A 47 10.99 8.52 10.99
N LEU A 48 9.84 8.50 11.66
CA LEU A 48 8.59 7.95 11.14
C LEU A 48 7.88 9.04 10.34
N PHE A 49 7.72 8.83 9.04
CA PHE A 49 6.84 9.62 8.19
C PHE A 49 5.48 8.93 8.13
N LEU A 50 4.40 9.71 8.21
CA LEU A 50 3.05 9.25 7.92
C LEU A 50 2.52 10.07 6.76
N PHE A 51 2.52 9.49 5.56
CA PHE A 51 1.92 10.09 4.38
C PHE A 51 0.41 9.87 4.38
N PHE A 52 -0.31 10.81 3.79
CA PHE A 52 -1.77 10.75 3.61
C PHE A 52 -2.18 11.75 2.52
N VAL A 53 -3.42 11.65 2.08
CA VAL A 53 -4.02 12.65 1.17
C VAL A 53 -5.04 13.47 1.92
N CYS A 54 -4.99 14.80 1.75
CA CYS A 54 -6.05 15.70 2.18
C CYS A 54 -6.93 16.08 0.99
N VAL A 55 -8.25 15.89 1.12
CA VAL A 55 -9.23 16.28 0.10
C VAL A 55 -10.18 17.31 0.70
N PRO A 56 -10.55 18.40 -0.01
CA PRO A 56 -11.49 19.38 0.53
C PRO A 56 -12.82 18.75 0.97
N ASN A 57 -13.39 19.25 2.06
CA ASN A 57 -14.68 18.79 2.55
C ASN A 57 -15.76 18.99 1.47
N GLY A 58 -16.63 18.00 1.29
CA GLY A 58 -17.68 18.01 0.26
C GLY A 58 -17.21 17.61 -1.14
N VAL A 59 -15.90 17.41 -1.38
CA VAL A 59 -15.39 16.91 -2.66
C VAL A 59 -15.29 15.38 -2.63
N SER A 60 -16.08 14.73 -3.50
CA SER A 60 -16.07 13.28 -3.69
C SER A 60 -15.05 12.84 -4.75
N GLU A 61 -14.73 11.56 -4.79
CA GLU A 61 -13.94 10.96 -5.88
C GLU A 61 -14.66 11.15 -7.22
N TYR A 62 -15.98 10.90 -7.24
CA TYR A 62 -16.82 11.09 -8.42
C TYR A 62 -16.75 12.52 -8.96
N GLU A 63 -16.78 13.55 -8.09
CA GLU A 63 -16.70 14.94 -8.54
C GLU A 63 -15.34 15.27 -9.18
N GLN A 64 -14.24 14.75 -8.64
CA GLN A 64 -12.90 14.94 -9.22
C GLN A 64 -12.76 14.25 -10.58
N ILE A 65 -13.34 13.07 -10.74
CA ILE A 65 -13.41 12.34 -12.02
C ILE A 65 -14.28 13.11 -13.02
N ARG A 66 -15.50 13.49 -12.62
CA ARG A 66 -16.45 14.19 -13.47
C ARG A 66 -15.95 15.56 -13.91
N SER A 67 -15.13 16.24 -13.11
CA SER A 67 -14.53 17.52 -13.46
C SER A 67 -13.14 17.40 -14.11
N ASN A 68 -12.61 16.18 -14.24
CA ASN A 68 -11.23 15.91 -14.63
C ASN A 68 -10.22 16.80 -13.88
N LYS A 69 -10.41 16.94 -12.56
CA LYS A 69 -9.65 17.87 -11.74
C LYS A 69 -9.30 17.24 -10.41
N SER A 70 -8.01 17.01 -10.20
CA SER A 70 -7.51 16.67 -8.88
C SER A 70 -7.67 17.82 -7.89
N GLN A 71 -8.14 17.48 -6.69
CA GLN A 71 -8.17 18.39 -5.55
C GLN A 71 -7.51 17.78 -4.31
N GLY A 72 -6.90 16.59 -4.45
CA GLY A 72 -6.11 15.97 -3.39
C GLY A 72 -4.82 16.75 -3.12
N ARG A 73 -4.37 16.70 -1.87
CA ARG A 73 -3.08 17.24 -1.42
C ARG A 73 -2.21 16.11 -0.90
N LEU A 74 -0.99 15.99 -1.41
CA LEU A 74 0.01 15.04 -0.92
C LEU A 74 0.60 15.60 0.37
N CYS A 75 0.31 14.97 1.50
CA CYS A 75 0.71 15.49 2.80
C CYS A 75 1.48 14.43 3.60
N TYR A 76 2.33 14.89 4.51
CA TYR A 76 2.85 14.03 5.58
C TYR A 76 2.97 14.77 6.91
N VAL A 77 3.04 13.98 7.99
CA VAL A 77 3.56 14.40 9.29
C VAL A 77 4.72 13.49 9.69
N THR A 78 5.58 13.96 10.58
CA THR A 78 6.74 13.18 11.07
C THR A 78 6.72 13.01 12.57
N SER A 79 7.34 11.93 13.03
CA SER A 79 7.57 11.63 14.44
C SER A 79 9.02 11.16 14.63
N LYS A 80 9.68 11.65 15.68
CA LYS A 80 11.02 11.19 16.12
C LYS A 80 11.03 10.43 17.45
N ASP A 81 9.85 10.14 18.00
CA ASP A 81 9.67 9.54 19.31
C ASP A 81 8.72 8.31 19.28
N ALA A 82 8.77 7.56 18.18
CA ALA A 82 7.97 6.36 17.94
C ALA A 82 6.44 6.61 17.95
N GLY A 83 6.02 7.72 17.34
CA GLY A 83 4.62 8.08 17.10
C GLY A 83 3.92 8.70 18.31
N LYS A 84 4.68 9.16 19.33
CA LYS A 84 4.12 9.78 20.53
C LYS A 84 3.75 11.24 20.26
N THR A 85 4.61 11.97 19.54
CA THR A 85 4.36 13.34 19.09
C THR A 85 4.60 13.45 17.60
N TRP A 86 3.91 14.40 16.97
CA TRP A 86 3.91 14.57 15.53
C TRP A 86 4.14 16.02 15.14
N SER A 87 4.88 16.24 14.05
CA SER A 87 5.04 17.56 13.44
C SER A 87 3.70 18.11 12.92
N GLN A 88 3.71 19.39 12.54
CA GLN A 88 2.65 19.95 11.70
C GLN A 88 2.65 19.28 10.31
N THR A 89 1.51 19.33 9.62
CA THR A 89 1.37 18.86 8.24
C THR A 89 2.33 19.61 7.31
N THR A 90 3.09 18.85 6.53
CA THR A 90 3.80 19.34 5.34
C THR A 90 2.97 18.99 4.10
N ASP A 91 2.62 19.99 3.28
CA ASP A 91 1.97 19.81 1.97
C ASP A 91 3.03 19.82 0.87
N LEU A 92 3.21 18.68 0.20
CA LEU A 92 4.19 18.46 -0.87
C LEU A 92 3.61 18.66 -2.28
N THR A 93 2.32 19.00 -2.40
CA THR A 93 1.60 18.96 -3.68
C THR A 93 2.26 19.85 -4.73
N ALA A 94 2.63 21.08 -4.35
CA ALA A 94 3.25 22.02 -5.28
C ALA A 94 4.67 21.61 -5.68
N ASP A 95 5.46 21.13 -4.71
CA ASP A 95 6.89 20.85 -4.91
C ASP A 95 7.14 19.52 -5.62
N VAL A 96 6.28 18.52 -5.42
CA VAL A 96 6.49 17.14 -5.89
C VAL A 96 5.63 16.79 -7.11
N ILE A 97 4.36 17.17 -7.08
CA ILE A 97 3.42 16.88 -8.18
C ILE A 97 3.42 18.05 -9.18
N GLY A 98 3.38 19.28 -8.66
CA GLY A 98 3.44 20.50 -9.47
C GLY A 98 2.40 20.49 -10.59
N GLU A 99 2.84 20.81 -11.81
CA GLU A 99 1.98 20.89 -12.99
C GLU A 99 1.39 19.55 -13.43
N GLN A 100 1.99 18.42 -13.06
CA GLN A 100 1.49 17.08 -13.42
C GLN A 100 0.09 16.81 -12.86
N VAL A 101 -0.31 17.53 -11.80
CA VAL A 101 -1.64 17.44 -11.20
C VAL A 101 -2.77 17.73 -12.20
N LYS A 102 -2.48 18.50 -13.26
CA LYS A 102 -3.44 18.85 -14.32
C LYS A 102 -3.81 17.66 -15.21
N ASP A 103 -2.95 16.64 -15.26
CA ASP A 103 -3.23 15.41 -15.98
C ASP A 103 -4.01 14.39 -15.13
N TRP A 104 -4.23 14.70 -13.85
CA TRP A 104 -4.82 13.79 -12.88
C TRP A 104 -6.24 14.23 -12.50
N ALA A 105 -7.09 13.24 -12.28
CA ALA A 105 -8.32 13.38 -11.53
C ALA A 105 -8.01 13.03 -10.05
N PRO A 106 -8.67 12.11 -9.32
CA PRO A 106 -8.21 11.80 -7.97
C PRO A 106 -6.84 11.06 -7.98
N PHE A 107 -6.02 11.32 -6.97
CA PHE A 107 -4.83 10.53 -6.65
C PHE A 107 -4.82 10.21 -5.16
N ALA A 108 -4.13 9.14 -4.78
CA ALA A 108 -3.81 8.85 -3.38
C ALA A 108 -2.49 8.10 -3.21
N VAL A 109 -1.98 8.09 -1.98
CA VAL A 109 -0.89 7.20 -1.56
C VAL A 109 -1.45 5.88 -1.03
N GLY A 110 -0.65 4.81 -1.07
CA GLY A 110 -0.97 3.46 -0.62
C GLY A 110 -2.42 3.03 -0.93
N PRO A 111 -3.24 2.72 0.10
CA PRO A 111 -2.91 2.69 1.53
C PRO A 111 -2.17 1.40 1.94
N GLY A 112 -1.67 1.36 3.17
CA GLY A 112 -0.76 0.31 3.67
C GLY A 112 0.50 0.98 4.19
N HIS A 113 1.68 0.52 3.78
CA HIS A 113 2.97 1.11 4.15
C HIS A 113 3.82 1.52 2.93
N GLY A 114 4.83 2.35 3.19
CA GLY A 114 5.96 2.59 2.31
C GLY A 114 7.20 1.83 2.80
N ILE A 115 8.26 1.79 1.99
CA ILE A 115 9.49 1.06 2.32
C ILE A 115 10.71 1.97 2.25
N GLN A 116 11.75 1.61 3.00
CA GLN A 116 13.11 2.10 2.76
C GLN A 116 13.93 0.97 2.16
N MET A 117 14.38 1.16 0.92
CA MET A 117 15.20 0.20 0.19
C MET A 117 16.60 0.05 0.80
N LYS A 118 17.33 -1.00 0.40
CA LYS A 118 18.74 -1.22 0.80
C LYS A 118 19.66 -0.06 0.43
N SER A 119 19.35 0.65 -0.65
CA SER A 119 20.07 1.87 -1.06
C SER A 119 19.87 3.05 -0.10
N GLY A 120 18.89 2.98 0.79
CA GLY A 120 18.46 4.09 1.65
C GLY A 120 17.30 4.91 1.07
N ARG A 121 16.96 4.71 -0.22
CA ARG A 121 15.83 5.39 -0.88
C ARG A 121 14.50 5.04 -0.19
N LEU A 122 13.70 6.04 0.14
CA LEU A 122 12.32 5.86 0.58
C LEU A 122 11.39 5.77 -0.61
N ILE A 123 10.39 4.90 -0.51
CA ILE A 123 9.36 4.65 -1.53
C ILE A 123 7.99 4.75 -0.85
N ILE A 124 7.13 5.60 -1.40
CA ILE A 124 5.71 5.70 -1.04
C ILE A 124 4.88 5.25 -2.26
N PRO A 125 4.19 4.11 -2.18
CA PRO A 125 3.27 3.67 -3.23
C PRO A 125 2.16 4.71 -3.41
N ALA A 126 1.74 4.94 -4.66
CA ALA A 126 0.66 5.87 -4.97
C ALA A 126 -0.03 5.49 -6.28
N TYR A 127 -1.19 6.08 -6.54
CA TYR A 127 -1.87 5.98 -7.83
C TYR A 127 -2.58 7.28 -8.16
N ALA A 128 -2.77 7.52 -9.46
CA ALA A 128 -3.58 8.63 -9.94
C ALA A 128 -4.48 8.20 -11.10
N TYR A 129 -5.72 8.68 -11.10
CA TYR A 129 -6.65 8.52 -12.20
C TYR A 129 -6.32 9.50 -13.32
N ARG A 130 -6.30 9.00 -14.56
CA ARG A 130 -6.19 9.83 -15.76
C ARG A 130 -7.39 9.63 -16.67
N TYR A 131 -7.73 10.67 -17.41
CA TYR A 131 -8.64 10.54 -18.55
C TYR A 131 -7.94 9.77 -19.67
N THR A 132 -8.45 8.60 -20.00
CA THR A 132 -7.93 7.74 -21.07
C THR A 132 -8.80 7.79 -22.33
N GLY A 133 -10.03 8.28 -22.20
CA GLY A 133 -11.03 8.21 -23.25
C GLY A 133 -11.41 6.77 -23.59
N LYS A 134 -12.55 6.57 -24.26
CA LYS A 134 -12.89 5.29 -24.87
C LYS A 134 -13.40 5.56 -26.28
N PRO A 135 -12.81 4.92 -27.33
CA PRO A 135 -13.20 5.16 -28.72
C PRO A 135 -14.70 4.98 -28.99
N ASP A 136 -15.33 4.01 -28.30
CA ASP A 136 -16.74 3.66 -28.50
C ASP A 136 -17.69 4.26 -27.44
N CYS A 137 -17.22 5.20 -26.62
CA CYS A 137 -18.09 5.86 -25.65
C CYS A 137 -18.94 6.93 -26.33
N THR A 138 -20.10 6.51 -26.87
CA THR A 138 -21.07 7.36 -27.56
C THR A 138 -22.08 8.03 -26.63
N SER A 139 -22.05 7.72 -25.33
CA SER A 139 -22.88 8.39 -24.35
C SER A 139 -22.34 9.80 -24.07
N CYS A 140 -23.23 10.79 -23.95
CA CYS A 140 -22.94 12.14 -23.43
C CYS A 140 -22.28 12.12 -22.02
N CYS A 141 -22.15 10.94 -21.41
CA CYS A 141 -21.41 10.65 -20.19
C CYS A 141 -19.89 10.45 -20.42
N CYS A 142 -19.23 11.27 -21.24
CA CYS A 142 -17.76 11.34 -21.35
C CYS A 142 -17.05 11.78 -20.05
N LEU A 143 -17.82 12.01 -18.98
CA LEU A 143 -17.40 12.30 -17.61
C LEU A 143 -17.79 11.17 -16.62
N SER A 144 -18.03 9.96 -17.13
CA SER A 144 -18.29 8.75 -16.32
C SER A 144 -16.99 8.00 -16.03
N PHE A 145 -16.99 7.20 -14.95
CA PHE A 145 -15.89 6.33 -14.51
C PHE A 145 -15.31 5.41 -15.60
N CYS A 146 -16.01 5.21 -16.73
CA CYS A 146 -15.55 4.36 -17.82
C CYS A 146 -14.46 4.99 -18.71
N CYS A 147 -14.27 6.31 -18.68
CA CYS A 147 -13.24 7.03 -19.44
C CYS A 147 -12.02 7.39 -18.60
N PHE A 148 -11.97 6.92 -17.35
CA PHE A 148 -10.89 7.18 -16.41
C PHE A 148 -10.29 5.87 -15.93
N THR A 149 -8.96 5.81 -15.94
CA THR A 149 -8.20 4.63 -15.50
C THR A 149 -7.18 5.09 -14.46
N PRO A 150 -7.10 4.42 -13.30
CA PRO A 150 -6.03 4.66 -12.34
C PRO A 150 -4.74 3.98 -12.81
N TYR A 151 -3.62 4.64 -12.54
CA TYR A 151 -2.28 4.10 -12.75
C TYR A 151 -1.41 4.34 -11.53
N ALA A 152 -0.79 3.28 -11.04
CA ALA A 152 0.13 3.31 -9.92
C ALA A 152 1.45 4.00 -10.32
N LEU A 153 2.08 4.64 -9.33
CA LEU A 153 3.41 5.24 -9.39
C LEU A 153 4.04 5.16 -7.99
N ALA A 154 5.30 5.56 -7.87
CA ALA A 154 5.94 5.77 -6.58
C ALA A 154 6.29 7.26 -6.38
N PHE A 155 6.10 7.77 -5.17
CA PHE A 155 6.90 8.91 -4.72
C PHE A 155 8.16 8.39 -4.05
N TYR A 156 9.31 9.02 -4.31
CA TYR A 156 10.58 8.56 -3.76
C TYR A 156 11.47 9.69 -3.27
N ASN A 157 12.39 9.34 -2.38
CA ASN A 157 13.31 10.25 -1.72
C ASN A 157 14.68 9.60 -1.49
N ASP A 158 15.75 10.35 -1.75
CA ASP A 158 17.14 9.89 -1.64
C ASP A 158 17.93 10.59 -0.53
N ASP A 159 17.33 11.54 0.19
CA ASP A 159 18.01 12.48 1.09
C ASP A 159 17.33 12.60 2.47
N LYS A 160 16.85 11.46 2.98
CA LYS A 160 16.30 11.28 4.34
C LYS A 160 15.05 12.14 4.61
N GLY A 161 14.24 12.31 3.57
CA GLY A 161 12.95 12.98 3.60
C GLY A 161 12.98 14.46 3.22
N THR A 162 14.11 15.00 2.73
CA THR A 162 14.25 16.43 2.40
C THR A 162 13.61 16.78 1.06
N THR A 163 13.95 16.09 -0.03
CA THR A 163 13.41 16.32 -1.38
C THR A 163 12.72 15.09 -1.94
N TRP A 164 11.48 15.26 -2.41
CA TRP A 164 10.65 14.17 -2.91
C TRP A 164 10.43 14.31 -4.40
N LYS A 165 10.29 13.19 -5.10
CA LYS A 165 10.04 13.13 -6.55
C LYS A 165 8.88 12.19 -6.83
N ALA A 166 8.13 12.47 -7.88
CA ALA A 166 7.15 11.55 -8.45
C ALA A 166 7.80 10.73 -9.57
N GLY A 167 7.68 9.41 -9.50
CA GLY A 167 7.99 8.49 -10.60
C GLY A 167 6.95 8.56 -11.71
N LYS A 168 7.24 7.90 -12.83
CA LYS A 168 6.28 7.71 -13.92
C LYS A 168 5.21 6.71 -13.50
N GLN A 169 4.03 6.90 -14.05
CA GLN A 169 2.93 5.97 -13.86
C GLN A 169 3.13 4.69 -14.69
N MET A 170 2.61 3.58 -14.19
CA MET A 170 2.51 2.32 -14.91
C MET A 170 1.74 2.49 -16.22
N SER A 171 2.06 1.66 -17.21
CA SER A 171 1.39 1.66 -18.52
C SER A 171 0.06 0.89 -18.53
N VAL A 172 -0.25 0.19 -17.43
CA VAL A 172 -1.43 -0.69 -17.28
C VAL A 172 -2.29 -0.27 -16.08
N GLU A 173 -3.59 -0.57 -16.15
CA GLU A 173 -4.54 -0.24 -15.08
C GLU A 173 -4.04 -0.74 -13.73
N SER A 174 -3.91 0.19 -12.78
CA SER A 174 -3.36 -0.07 -11.46
C SER A 174 -3.82 1.01 -10.48
N CYS A 175 -4.55 0.62 -9.44
CA CYS A 175 -5.08 1.52 -8.42
C CYS A 175 -4.26 1.41 -7.13
N GLU A 176 -4.92 1.37 -5.97
CA GLU A 176 -4.29 1.13 -4.66
C GLU A 176 -3.25 0.02 -4.75
N CYS A 177 -2.02 0.35 -4.34
CA CYS A 177 -0.86 -0.49 -4.53
C CYS A 177 0.03 -0.52 -3.29
N GLN A 178 0.78 -1.61 -3.20
CA GLN A 178 1.82 -1.83 -2.20
C GLN A 178 3.09 -2.29 -2.91
N MET A 179 4.23 -1.99 -2.31
CA MET A 179 5.53 -2.23 -2.92
C MET A 179 6.48 -2.90 -1.94
N ALA A 180 7.35 -3.76 -2.46
CA ALA A 180 8.33 -4.51 -1.69
C ALA A 180 9.67 -4.55 -2.44
N GLU A 181 10.78 -4.60 -1.69
CA GLU A 181 12.11 -4.70 -2.29
C GLU A 181 12.50 -6.18 -2.44
N ILE A 182 12.86 -6.58 -3.66
CA ILE A 182 13.42 -7.89 -3.95
C ILE A 182 14.93 -7.75 -4.10
N ILE A 183 15.69 -8.54 -3.34
CA ILE A 183 17.13 -8.69 -3.55
C ILE A 183 17.39 -10.10 -4.09
N ASP A 184 17.93 -10.18 -5.30
CA ASP A 184 18.27 -11.46 -5.94
C ASP A 184 19.58 -12.07 -5.38
N ASP A 185 19.92 -13.26 -5.85
CA ASP A 185 21.12 -14.01 -5.45
C ASP A 185 22.44 -13.30 -5.80
N LYS A 186 22.39 -12.34 -6.74
CA LYS A 186 23.52 -11.48 -7.13
C LYS A 186 23.57 -10.18 -6.33
N GLY A 187 22.59 -9.95 -5.45
CA GLY A 187 22.46 -8.73 -4.66
C GLY A 187 21.82 -7.55 -5.41
N THR A 188 21.25 -7.79 -6.59
CA THR A 188 20.52 -6.79 -7.36
C THR A 188 19.21 -6.47 -6.67
N SER A 189 18.99 -5.18 -6.36
CA SER A 189 17.73 -4.70 -5.81
C SER A 189 16.76 -4.37 -6.94
N THR A 190 15.54 -4.89 -6.83
CA THR A 190 14.41 -4.62 -7.74
C THR A 190 13.19 -4.26 -6.91
N LEU A 191 12.51 -3.17 -7.24
CA LEU A 191 11.28 -2.78 -6.58
C LEU A 191 10.10 -3.48 -7.25
N TYR A 192 9.34 -4.26 -6.48
CA TYR A 192 8.13 -4.93 -6.91
C TYR A 192 6.90 -4.10 -6.51
N CYS A 193 5.91 -4.01 -7.40
CA CYS A 193 4.62 -3.36 -7.15
C CYS A 193 3.49 -4.36 -7.38
N ASN A 194 2.57 -4.44 -6.42
CA ASN A 194 1.29 -5.14 -6.53
C ASN A 194 0.15 -4.14 -6.45
N ALA A 195 -0.72 -4.11 -7.46
CA ALA A 195 -1.76 -3.11 -7.58
C ALA A 195 -3.15 -3.72 -7.82
N ARG A 196 -4.16 -3.08 -7.21
CA ARG A 196 -5.58 -3.36 -7.41
C ARG A 196 -5.99 -3.04 -8.84
N THR A 197 -6.84 -3.88 -9.42
CA THR A 197 -7.43 -3.65 -10.75
C THR A 197 -8.93 -3.96 -10.75
N ARG A 198 -9.62 -3.64 -11.85
CA ARG A 198 -11.00 -4.09 -12.13
C ARG A 198 -11.05 -5.33 -13.04
N LEU A 199 -9.90 -5.95 -13.32
CA LEU A 199 -9.75 -7.06 -14.27
C LEU A 199 -10.00 -8.45 -13.64
N GLY A 200 -10.24 -8.50 -12.33
CA GLY A 200 -10.45 -9.75 -11.58
C GLY A 200 -9.17 -10.41 -11.06
N TYR A 201 -8.02 -9.75 -11.24
CA TYR A 201 -6.71 -10.14 -10.73
C TYR A 201 -5.88 -8.91 -10.36
N ARG A 202 -4.81 -9.10 -9.61
CA ARG A 202 -3.83 -8.06 -9.27
C ARG A 202 -2.91 -7.83 -10.46
N THR A 203 -2.53 -6.58 -10.69
CA THR A 203 -1.42 -6.25 -11.60
C THR A 203 -0.13 -6.24 -10.81
N GLU A 204 0.89 -6.88 -11.36
CA GLU A 204 2.21 -6.98 -10.76
C GLU A 204 3.24 -6.37 -11.72
N ALA A 205 4.20 -5.60 -11.22
CA ALA A 205 5.27 -5.04 -12.04
C ALA A 205 6.59 -4.88 -11.27
N LEU A 206 7.68 -4.85 -12.03
CA LEU A 206 9.03 -4.67 -11.53
C LEU A 206 9.60 -3.34 -12.01
N SER A 207 10.31 -2.67 -11.11
CA SER A 207 11.08 -1.47 -11.36
C SER A 207 12.56 -1.75 -11.07
N TYR A 208 13.38 -1.62 -12.13
CA TYR A 208 14.83 -1.81 -12.06
C TYR A 208 15.58 -0.51 -11.74
N ASN A 209 14.86 0.61 -11.62
CA ASN A 209 15.37 1.95 -11.29
C ASN A 209 14.77 2.49 -9.99
N SER A 210 14.38 1.60 -9.08
CA SER A 210 13.94 1.95 -7.72
C SER A 210 12.79 2.97 -7.69
N GLY A 211 11.74 2.71 -8.48
CA GLY A 211 10.47 3.46 -8.48
C GLY A 211 10.39 4.64 -9.45
N GLU A 212 11.40 4.86 -10.30
CA GLU A 212 11.31 5.91 -11.33
C GLU A 212 10.31 5.53 -12.44
N ASP A 213 10.21 4.25 -12.80
CA ASP A 213 9.13 3.67 -13.60
C ASP A 213 8.98 2.15 -13.34
N PHE A 214 7.92 1.57 -13.91
CA PHE A 214 7.52 0.16 -13.76
C PHE A 214 7.25 -0.43 -15.15
N ASP A 215 8.27 -0.47 -16.00
CA ASP A 215 8.14 -0.86 -17.41
C ASP A 215 8.02 -2.38 -17.63
N ASN A 216 8.28 -3.20 -16.61
CA ASN A 216 8.16 -4.65 -16.68
C ASN A 216 6.91 -5.13 -15.93
N VAL A 217 5.81 -5.32 -16.67
CA VAL A 217 4.55 -5.86 -16.14
C VAL A 217 4.59 -7.39 -16.21
N LEU A 218 4.32 -8.03 -15.08
CA LEU A 218 4.22 -9.49 -14.98
C LEU A 218 2.79 -9.93 -15.32
N THR A 219 2.64 -11.05 -16.03
CA THR A 219 1.38 -11.42 -16.71
C THR A 219 0.82 -12.79 -16.31
N SER A 220 1.35 -13.42 -15.25
CA SER A 220 0.83 -14.72 -14.80
C SER A 220 -0.57 -14.62 -14.18
N ASN A 221 -0.96 -13.44 -13.70
CA ASN A 221 -2.29 -13.13 -13.16
C ASN A 221 -2.79 -14.15 -12.11
N LYS A 222 -1.89 -14.65 -11.27
CA LYS A 222 -2.17 -15.70 -10.28
C LYS A 222 -2.91 -15.17 -9.05
N LEU A 223 -2.66 -13.93 -8.66
CA LEU A 223 -3.33 -13.29 -7.54
C LEU A 223 -4.69 -12.76 -7.98
N ILE A 224 -5.76 -13.41 -7.53
CA ILE A 224 -7.13 -13.01 -7.84
C ILE A 224 -7.51 -11.70 -7.14
N GLU A 225 -8.53 -11.04 -7.68
CA GLU A 225 -9.14 -9.85 -7.09
C GLU A 225 -10.63 -10.10 -6.78
N THR A 226 -11.14 -9.40 -5.77
CA THR A 226 -12.57 -9.44 -5.43
C THR A 226 -13.41 -8.72 -6.50
N LYS A 227 -14.70 -9.08 -6.65
CA LYS A 227 -15.60 -8.49 -7.65
C LYS A 227 -15.62 -6.95 -7.67
N THR A 228 -15.52 -6.30 -6.51
CA THR A 228 -15.52 -4.84 -6.38
C THR A 228 -14.10 -4.26 -6.19
N GLY A 229 -13.08 -5.12 -6.20
CA GLY A 229 -11.70 -4.80 -5.87
C GLY A 229 -11.50 -4.52 -4.37
N CYS A 230 -10.31 -4.81 -3.86
CA CYS A 230 -9.90 -4.52 -2.49
C CYS A 230 -8.42 -4.08 -2.47
N GLN A 231 -7.99 -3.31 -1.48
CA GLN A 231 -6.57 -3.19 -1.21
C GLN A 231 -6.02 -4.55 -0.75
N GLY A 232 -4.72 -4.78 -0.96
CA GLY A 232 -3.97 -5.91 -0.42
C GLY A 232 -2.57 -5.48 -0.02
N SER A 233 -1.98 -6.19 0.94
CA SER A 233 -0.64 -5.90 1.45
C SER A 233 0.39 -6.85 0.84
N VAL A 234 1.55 -6.33 0.46
CA VAL A 234 2.73 -7.15 0.12
C VAL A 234 3.90 -6.77 1.02
N LEU A 235 4.64 -7.76 1.49
CA LEU A 235 5.80 -7.61 2.34
C LEU A 235 6.94 -8.49 1.82
N SER A 236 8.14 -7.93 1.67
CA SER A 236 9.37 -8.69 1.46
C SER A 236 10.03 -9.05 2.78
N PHE A 237 10.51 -10.28 2.91
CA PHE A 237 11.32 -10.73 4.03
C PHE A 237 12.38 -11.73 3.56
N LEU A 238 13.38 -11.99 4.40
CA LEU A 238 14.43 -12.96 4.10
C LEU A 238 14.05 -14.33 4.65
N ASP A 239 14.24 -15.37 3.85
CA ASP A 239 14.17 -16.74 4.33
C ASP A 239 15.35 -17.09 5.27
N GLN A 240 15.25 -18.24 5.93
CA GLN A 240 16.30 -18.72 6.86
C GLN A 240 17.39 -19.55 6.17
N SER A 241 17.48 -19.50 4.84
CA SER A 241 18.51 -20.26 4.10
C SER A 241 19.88 -19.57 4.16
N SER A 242 20.93 -20.27 3.75
CA SER A 242 22.29 -19.74 3.69
C SER A 242 22.89 -20.02 2.31
N PRO A 243 23.04 -19.01 1.43
CA PRO A 243 22.70 -17.60 1.63
C PRO A 243 21.18 -17.33 1.66
N PRO A 244 20.70 -16.33 2.42
CA PRO A 244 19.27 -16.03 2.53
C PRO A 244 18.71 -15.52 1.20
N LYS A 245 17.45 -15.83 0.93
CA LYS A 245 16.71 -15.42 -0.25
C LYS A 245 15.55 -14.51 0.12
N THR A 246 15.24 -13.55 -0.74
CA THR A 246 14.06 -12.70 -0.57
C THR A 246 12.80 -13.46 -0.99
N TRP A 247 11.80 -13.53 -0.10
CA TRP A 247 10.45 -14.03 -0.40
C TRP A 247 9.44 -12.90 -0.28
N LEU A 248 8.28 -13.05 -0.93
CA LEU A 248 7.14 -12.14 -0.80
C LEU A 248 5.97 -12.81 -0.10
N LEU A 249 5.44 -12.13 0.91
CA LEU A 249 4.18 -12.47 1.58
C LEU A 249 3.10 -11.50 1.11
N TYR A 250 1.93 -12.01 0.76
CA TYR A 250 0.78 -11.22 0.31
C TYR A 250 -0.47 -11.56 1.13
N SER A 251 -1.21 -10.54 1.58
CA SER A 251 -2.51 -10.70 2.24
C SER A 251 -3.63 -10.03 1.46
N HIS A 252 -4.74 -10.76 1.27
CA HIS A 252 -5.92 -10.28 0.57
C HIS A 252 -7.12 -11.21 0.79
N PRO A 253 -8.38 -10.72 0.71
CA PRO A 253 -9.56 -11.58 0.79
C PRO A 253 -9.55 -12.67 -0.30
N SER A 254 -9.55 -13.94 0.11
CA SER A 254 -9.35 -15.08 -0.80
C SER A 254 -10.59 -15.44 -1.63
N ASN A 255 -11.73 -14.79 -1.38
CA ASN A 255 -12.95 -15.02 -2.16
C ASN A 255 -13.05 -14.07 -3.36
N PRO A 256 -13.15 -14.58 -4.60
CA PRO A 256 -13.19 -13.73 -5.80
C PRO A 256 -14.46 -12.87 -5.92
N LYS A 257 -15.50 -13.14 -5.13
CA LYS A 257 -16.79 -12.44 -5.22
C LYS A 257 -17.05 -11.48 -4.08
N LYS A 258 -16.46 -11.71 -2.91
CA LYS A 258 -16.76 -11.00 -1.66
C LYS A 258 -15.48 -10.71 -0.90
N ARG A 259 -15.48 -9.63 -0.13
CA ARG A 259 -14.42 -9.29 0.83
C ARG A 259 -14.59 -10.14 2.10
N VAL A 260 -14.21 -11.41 2.00
CA VAL A 260 -14.25 -12.37 3.10
C VAL A 260 -13.02 -13.27 3.04
N ASP A 261 -12.69 -13.85 4.19
CA ASP A 261 -11.63 -14.83 4.39
C ASP A 261 -10.25 -14.25 4.02
N LEU A 262 -9.58 -13.56 4.95
CA LEU A 262 -8.28 -12.94 4.66
C LEU A 262 -7.20 -14.02 4.50
N GLY A 263 -6.79 -14.28 3.26
CA GLY A 263 -5.79 -15.30 2.92
C GLY A 263 -4.38 -14.73 2.87
N LEU A 264 -3.41 -15.56 3.27
CA LEU A 264 -1.97 -15.32 3.08
C LEU A 264 -1.44 -16.15 1.93
N TYR A 265 -0.64 -15.54 1.07
CA TYR A 265 0.03 -16.18 -0.07
C TYR A 265 1.52 -15.95 0.05
N LEU A 266 2.33 -16.94 -0.33
CA LEU A 266 3.78 -16.89 -0.24
C LEU A 266 4.39 -17.18 -1.61
N ASN A 267 5.24 -16.27 -2.11
CA ASN A 267 6.03 -16.47 -3.31
C ASN A 267 7.52 -16.55 -2.95
N LYS A 268 8.14 -17.71 -3.22
CA LYS A 268 9.55 -18.01 -2.95
C LYS A 268 10.49 -17.64 -4.11
N SER A 269 9.92 -17.21 -5.23
CA SER A 269 10.61 -16.80 -6.46
C SER A 269 10.04 -15.46 -6.94
N PRO A 270 10.25 -14.36 -6.20
CA PRO A 270 9.44 -13.15 -6.33
C PRO A 270 9.62 -12.35 -7.64
N LEU A 271 10.65 -12.67 -8.43
CA LEU A 271 10.81 -12.12 -9.79
C LEU A 271 9.92 -12.84 -10.83
N ASP A 272 9.31 -13.95 -10.44
CA ASP A 272 8.40 -14.75 -11.27
C ASP A 272 7.01 -14.78 -10.63
N SER A 273 6.06 -14.05 -11.23
CA SER A 273 4.66 -14.01 -10.77
C SER A 273 3.94 -15.36 -10.89
N SER A 274 4.48 -16.33 -11.62
CA SER A 274 3.91 -17.68 -11.66
C SER A 274 4.16 -18.45 -10.36
N GLY A 275 5.08 -17.98 -9.52
CA GLY A 275 5.41 -18.56 -8.22
C GLY A 275 4.34 -18.41 -7.14
N TRP A 276 3.29 -17.61 -7.37
CA TRP A 276 2.16 -17.51 -6.44
C TRP A 276 1.29 -18.79 -6.49
N PRO A 277 0.91 -19.36 -5.34
CA PRO A 277 0.02 -20.52 -5.30
C PRO A 277 -1.43 -20.11 -5.63
N ASP A 278 -2.23 -21.07 -6.12
CA ASP A 278 -3.66 -20.85 -6.38
C ASP A 278 -4.49 -20.71 -5.09
N GLU A 279 -4.07 -21.38 -4.02
CA GLU A 279 -4.74 -21.38 -2.72
C GLU A 279 -3.88 -20.71 -1.65
N PRO A 280 -4.50 -20.03 -0.67
CA PRO A 280 -3.76 -19.40 0.41
C PRO A 280 -2.99 -20.44 1.25
N LEU A 281 -1.81 -20.03 1.67
CA LEU A 281 -0.98 -20.73 2.65
C LEU A 281 -1.73 -20.97 3.97
N LEU A 282 -2.47 -19.95 4.41
CA LEU A 282 -3.22 -19.87 5.66
C LEU A 282 -4.35 -18.83 5.50
N ILE A 283 -5.49 -19.06 6.14
CA ILE A 283 -6.51 -18.03 6.38
C ILE A 283 -6.22 -17.37 7.73
N LEU A 284 -5.95 -16.07 7.73
CA LEU A 284 -5.69 -15.29 8.95
C LEU A 284 -6.97 -14.95 9.71
N HIS A 285 -8.07 -14.75 8.99
CA HIS A 285 -9.36 -14.41 9.57
C HIS A 285 -10.49 -14.97 8.69
N ASP A 286 -11.36 -15.79 9.26
CA ASP A 286 -12.56 -16.31 8.62
C ASP A 286 -13.71 -15.28 8.69
N GLY A 287 -14.43 -15.06 7.59
CA GLY A 287 -15.55 -14.11 7.52
C GLY A 287 -15.19 -12.74 6.94
N PRO A 288 -16.04 -11.70 7.13
CA PRO A 288 -15.84 -10.37 6.55
C PRO A 288 -14.44 -9.80 6.82
N SER A 289 -13.71 -9.47 5.76
CA SER A 289 -12.35 -8.94 5.83
C SER A 289 -12.01 -8.15 4.59
N ALA A 290 -11.33 -7.02 4.75
CA ALA A 290 -10.98 -6.14 3.64
C ALA A 290 -9.52 -5.68 3.69
N TYR A 291 -9.28 -4.38 3.92
CA TYR A 291 -7.93 -3.82 3.79
C TYR A 291 -7.04 -4.45 4.85
N SER A 292 -5.78 -4.68 4.51
CA SER A 292 -4.81 -5.24 5.43
C SER A 292 -3.42 -4.63 5.25
N ASP A 293 -2.59 -4.74 6.27
CA ASP A 293 -1.20 -4.27 6.24
C ASP A 293 -0.31 -5.22 7.05
N LEU A 294 0.70 -5.79 6.39
CA LEU A 294 1.61 -6.79 6.93
C LEU A 294 2.90 -6.15 7.43
N VAL A 295 3.46 -6.71 8.51
CA VAL A 295 4.80 -6.37 8.97
C VAL A 295 5.50 -7.60 9.54
N GLU A 296 6.81 -7.72 9.28
CA GLU A 296 7.70 -8.60 10.03
C GLU A 296 8.30 -7.77 11.16
N PHE A 297 7.99 -8.10 12.41
CA PHE A 297 8.50 -7.35 13.57
C PHE A 297 9.75 -8.00 14.16
N GLU A 298 9.94 -9.29 13.94
CA GLU A 298 11.16 -10.06 14.19
C GLU A 298 11.30 -11.15 13.14
N PRO A 299 12.52 -11.64 12.84
CA PRO A 299 12.73 -12.69 11.85
C PRO A 299 11.79 -13.89 12.07
N GLY A 300 10.90 -14.15 11.10
CA GLY A 300 9.92 -15.25 11.17
C GLY A 300 8.64 -14.97 11.98
N HIS A 301 8.53 -13.80 12.62
CA HIS A 301 7.35 -13.40 13.39
C HIS A 301 6.68 -12.18 12.73
N PHE A 302 5.40 -12.37 12.38
CA PHE A 302 4.65 -11.43 11.56
C PHE A 302 3.43 -10.90 12.30
N ALA A 303 2.99 -9.71 11.91
CA ALA A 303 1.73 -9.15 12.32
C ALA A 303 0.95 -8.62 11.12
N CYS A 304 -0.37 -8.57 11.26
CA CYS A 304 -1.32 -8.04 10.30
C CYS A 304 -2.28 -7.09 11.02
N LEU A 305 -2.41 -5.86 10.51
CA LEU A 305 -3.59 -5.05 10.76
C LEU A 305 -4.61 -5.35 9.66
N LEU A 306 -5.89 -5.52 10.01
CA LEU A 306 -6.94 -5.77 9.03
C LEU A 306 -8.26 -5.11 9.42
N GLU A 307 -9.00 -4.68 8.41
CA GLU A 307 -10.44 -4.41 8.53
C GLU A 307 -11.19 -5.74 8.59
N CYS A 308 -12.00 -5.95 9.63
CA CYS A 308 -12.84 -7.14 9.79
C CYS A 308 -14.13 -6.84 10.56
N GLY A 309 -14.98 -7.86 10.68
CA GLY A 309 -16.21 -7.78 11.46
C GLY A 309 -17.04 -9.05 11.37
N LYS A 310 -18.20 -9.04 12.03
CA LYS A 310 -19.12 -10.19 12.06
C LYS A 310 -20.09 -10.18 10.88
N GLU A 311 -20.63 -9.01 10.52
CA GLU A 311 -21.60 -8.86 9.44
C GLU A 311 -21.01 -8.12 8.23
N HIS A 312 -20.14 -7.14 8.48
CA HIS A 312 -19.48 -6.29 7.49
C HIS A 312 -17.97 -6.19 7.75
N GLU A 313 -17.20 -5.99 6.68
CA GLU A 313 -15.74 -5.93 6.73
C GLU A 313 -15.19 -4.70 7.47
N ASN A 314 -15.99 -3.65 7.68
CA ASN A 314 -15.54 -2.34 8.16
C ASN A 314 -16.03 -2.02 9.58
N GLU A 315 -16.35 -3.05 10.38
CA GLU A 315 -16.82 -2.88 11.76
C GLU A 315 -15.68 -2.54 12.71
N GLU A 316 -14.51 -3.14 12.53
CA GLU A 316 -13.34 -2.92 13.37
C GLU A 316 -12.01 -3.05 12.60
N ILE A 317 -10.93 -2.60 13.25
CA ILE A 317 -9.56 -2.88 12.83
C ILE A 317 -8.93 -3.80 13.87
N ALA A 318 -8.66 -5.05 13.48
CA ALA A 318 -7.99 -6.02 14.32
C ALA A 318 -6.46 -6.00 14.12
N PHE A 319 -5.75 -6.49 15.13
CA PHE A 319 -4.30 -6.74 15.08
C PHE A 319 -4.06 -8.21 15.40
N LEU A 320 -3.47 -8.93 14.44
CA LEU A 320 -3.20 -10.36 14.55
C LEU A 320 -1.70 -10.60 14.45
N GLN A 321 -1.15 -11.44 15.33
CA GLN A 321 0.21 -11.96 15.22
C GLN A 321 0.17 -13.39 14.71
N PHE A 322 1.15 -13.78 13.91
CA PHE A 322 1.23 -15.12 13.36
C PHE A 322 2.67 -15.50 13.00
N GLU A 323 2.87 -16.80 12.85
CA GLU A 323 4.07 -17.41 12.27
C GLU A 323 3.67 -18.20 11.04
N LEU A 324 4.59 -18.33 10.08
CA LEU A 324 4.35 -19.14 8.89
C LEU A 324 4.51 -20.63 9.22
N PRO A 325 3.64 -21.53 8.70
CA PRO A 325 3.74 -22.95 9.01
C PRO A 325 5.07 -23.57 8.55
N GLU A 326 5.86 -24.13 9.47
CA GLU A 326 7.18 -24.72 9.17
C GLU A 326 7.16 -25.73 8.01
N LYS A 327 6.11 -26.55 7.91
CA LYS A 327 5.97 -27.56 6.85
C LYS A 327 5.77 -26.98 5.44
N LYS A 328 5.52 -25.67 5.34
CA LYS A 328 5.25 -24.96 4.08
C LYS A 328 6.32 -23.91 3.76
N LEU A 329 7.26 -23.65 4.67
CA LEU A 329 8.51 -22.91 4.43
C LEU A 329 9.52 -23.81 3.72
#